data_AF-A0A373LPW4-F1
#
_entry.id   AF-A0A373LPW4-F1
#
_cell.length_a   1.000
_cell.length_b   1.000
_cell.length_c   1.000
_cell.angle_alpha   90.00
_cell.angle_beta   90.00
_cell.angle_gamma   90.00
#
_symmetry.space_group_name_H-M   'P 1'
#
loop_
_entity.id
_entity.type
_entity.pdbx_description
1 polymer ?
#
loop_
_entity_poly.entity_id
_entity_poly.type
_entity_poly.pdbx_seq_one_letter_code
_entity_poly.pdbx_strand_id
1 'polypeptide(L)'
;MAKEIILGIDFSRDYSQLSYLDDTGKPKSVSIGTENNYLIPTAVCFNSELKEWSAGDEAINKSHSENSRLIRELPLLFNEDTEEDVGKIMTVFFAYLLKLAVNQCNGRLIKNILVTVEEVNQNVLKGIKEVLTDLGYQKDDIRVISHSESFVYYTLNQNKDIWINKVLFLELNEYEFACRRLEVVRGREPHVADVKVEDLSNLFDLEMAKKDIHSCDRILADYMDELLKKHVVSGIYLSGAGFYLDGWQKTLQTICRNRRVFKGNNLIVKGAAYGAKECFLPPTLDKYLISCKGRTRVKITMAVEYKGKDSNITLSNIGDYWYDATSKMECIMEKPTKAVFEIQDLINHSNDTFKIDLRDFPEREPNTTRIEVDFRYVEENKFEITIKDLGFGDFFESSGMTVTREVTLQ
;
A
#
# COMPACT_ATOMS: atom_id res chain seq x y z
N MET A 1 20.84 -20.80 18.94
CA MET A 1 19.77 -20.87 17.93
C MET A 1 20.07 -19.83 16.88
N ALA A 2 20.06 -20.19 15.60
CA ALA A 2 20.19 -19.21 14.53
C ALA A 2 19.01 -18.23 14.64
N LYS A 3 19.29 -16.93 14.61
CA LYS A 3 18.25 -15.90 14.74
C LYS A 3 17.27 -16.06 13.57
N GLU A 4 15.97 -16.04 13.81
CA GLU A 4 14.98 -16.05 12.72
C GLU A 4 15.14 -14.79 11.86
N ILE A 5 14.63 -14.79 10.62
CA ILE A 5 14.68 -13.61 9.74
C ILE A 5 13.30 -12.96 9.61
N ILE A 6 13.31 -11.64 9.54
CA ILE A 6 12.17 -10.80 9.16
C ILE A 6 12.42 -10.37 7.71
N LEU A 7 11.50 -10.71 6.82
CA LEU A 7 11.63 -10.56 5.39
C LEU A 7 10.68 -9.47 4.86
N GLY A 8 11.24 -8.53 4.10
CA GLY A 8 10.52 -7.65 3.19
C GLY A 8 10.60 -8.19 1.77
N ILE A 9 9.45 -8.24 1.09
CA ILE A 9 9.31 -8.63 -0.30
C ILE A 9 8.73 -7.45 -1.06
N ASP A 10 9.41 -7.02 -2.11
CA ASP A 10 8.84 -6.13 -3.11
C ASP A 10 8.24 -6.96 -4.23
N PHE A 11 6.92 -6.89 -4.41
CA PHE A 11 6.17 -7.67 -5.39
C PHE A 11 5.59 -6.74 -6.45
N SER A 12 6.46 -6.29 -7.36
CA SER A 12 6.15 -5.37 -8.46
C SER A 12 5.91 -6.14 -9.76
N ARG A 13 5.29 -5.50 -10.76
CA ARG A 13 4.90 -6.13 -12.04
C ARG A 13 6.09 -6.59 -12.89
N ASP A 14 7.17 -5.83 -12.89
CA ASP A 14 8.38 -6.09 -13.67
C ASP A 14 9.35 -6.98 -12.91
N TYR A 15 9.83 -6.51 -11.75
CA TYR A 15 10.83 -7.19 -10.95
C TYR A 15 10.44 -7.18 -9.49
N SER A 16 10.49 -8.36 -8.88
CA SER A 16 10.43 -8.52 -7.45
C SER A 16 11.83 -8.37 -6.84
N GLN A 17 11.87 -8.01 -5.56
CA GLN A 17 13.11 -7.93 -4.80
C GLN A 17 12.89 -8.45 -3.38
N LEU A 18 13.98 -8.84 -2.73
CA LEU A 18 13.93 -9.32 -1.34
C LEU A 18 14.91 -8.54 -0.46
N SER A 19 14.51 -8.27 0.77
CA SER A 19 15.38 -7.70 1.79
C SER A 19 15.07 -8.27 3.16
N TYR A 20 16.09 -8.60 3.95
CA TYR A 20 15.92 -9.08 5.32
C TYR A 20 16.59 -8.14 6.32
N LEU A 21 16.13 -8.15 7.56
CA LEU A 21 16.80 -7.45 8.65
C LEU A 21 18.03 -8.23 9.12
N ASP A 22 19.20 -7.58 9.05
CA ASP A 22 20.41 -8.13 9.61
C ASP A 22 20.42 -8.08 11.15
N ASP A 23 21.50 -8.57 11.75
CA ASP A 23 21.58 -8.66 13.20
C ASP A 23 21.63 -7.28 13.90
N THR A 24 21.97 -6.22 13.16
CA THR A 24 21.94 -4.82 13.61
C THR A 24 20.57 -4.16 13.43
N GLY A 25 19.61 -4.88 12.84
CA GLY A 25 18.27 -4.36 12.55
C GLY A 25 18.25 -3.42 11.34
N LYS A 26 19.26 -3.51 10.46
CA LYS A 26 19.30 -2.79 9.17
C LYS A 26 18.94 -3.74 8.03
N PRO A 27 18.23 -3.26 7.00
CA PRO A 27 17.84 -4.07 5.88
C PRO A 27 19.03 -4.35 4.95
N LYS A 28 19.19 -5.62 4.57
CA LYS A 28 20.11 -6.08 3.52
C LYS A 28 19.31 -6.66 2.38
N SER A 29 19.60 -6.21 1.16
CA SER A 29 18.98 -6.77 -0.05
C SER A 29 19.58 -8.14 -0.38
N VAL A 30 18.75 -9.06 -0.85
CA VAL A 30 19.19 -10.38 -1.33
C VAL A 30 19.72 -10.23 -2.75
N SER A 31 20.94 -10.71 -3.00
CA SER A 31 21.54 -10.70 -4.34
C SER A 31 21.27 -12.03 -5.05
N ILE A 32 21.11 -11.99 -6.38
CA ILE A 32 20.77 -13.12 -7.23
C ILE A 32 21.89 -13.38 -8.22
N GLY A 33 22.52 -14.54 -8.09
CA GLY A 33 23.65 -14.93 -8.94
C GLY A 33 24.91 -14.12 -8.62
N THR A 34 25.06 -12.94 -9.23
CA THR A 34 26.20 -12.05 -9.04
C THR A 34 25.97 -11.05 -7.90
N GLU A 35 27.07 -10.55 -7.32
CA GLU A 35 26.99 -9.49 -6.32
C GLU A 35 26.28 -8.26 -6.90
N ASN A 36 25.36 -7.69 -6.12
CA ASN A 36 24.60 -6.48 -6.43
C ASN A 36 23.55 -6.60 -7.54
N ASN A 37 23.25 -7.81 -8.02
CA ASN A 37 22.03 -8.03 -8.79
C ASN A 37 20.87 -8.32 -7.83
N TYR A 38 19.93 -7.39 -7.70
CA TYR A 38 18.81 -7.51 -6.75
C TYR A 38 17.46 -7.76 -7.42
N LEU A 39 17.41 -7.72 -8.75
CA LEU A 39 16.18 -7.81 -9.53
C LEU A 39 15.85 -9.26 -9.84
N ILE A 40 14.64 -9.68 -9.51
CA ILE A 40 14.10 -11.00 -9.81
C ILE A 40 12.93 -10.78 -10.77
N PRO A 41 12.96 -11.27 -12.02
CA PRO A 41 11.82 -11.13 -12.93
C PRO A 41 10.52 -11.62 -12.26
N THR A 42 9.47 -10.80 -12.22
CA THR A 42 8.17 -11.22 -11.68
C THR A 42 7.43 -12.06 -12.71
N ALA A 43 7.91 -13.28 -12.89
CA ALA A 43 7.44 -14.17 -13.93
C ALA A 43 7.49 -15.63 -13.49
N VAL A 44 6.59 -16.42 -14.06
CA VAL A 44 6.48 -17.86 -13.91
C VAL A 44 6.36 -18.50 -15.29
N CYS A 45 7.00 -19.65 -15.50
CA CYS A 45 6.89 -20.40 -16.74
C CYS A 45 6.48 -21.85 -16.46
N PHE A 46 5.48 -22.33 -17.19
CA PHE A 46 5.06 -23.73 -17.19
C PHE A 46 5.47 -24.42 -18.49
N ASN A 47 6.19 -25.54 -18.38
CA ASN A 47 6.49 -26.40 -19.52
C ASN A 47 5.51 -27.58 -19.54
N SER A 48 4.71 -27.66 -20.61
CA SER A 48 3.63 -28.65 -20.72
C SER A 48 4.09 -30.07 -21.06
N GLU A 49 5.30 -30.23 -21.60
CA GLU A 49 5.91 -31.54 -21.90
C GLU A 49 6.55 -32.14 -20.63
N LEU A 50 7.39 -31.35 -19.95
CA LEU A 50 8.07 -31.73 -18.71
C LEU A 50 7.16 -31.69 -17.48
N LYS A 51 5.98 -31.06 -17.60
CA LYS A 51 5.05 -30.79 -16.49
C LYS A 51 5.70 -30.04 -15.32
N GLU A 52 6.62 -29.12 -15.66
CA GLU A 52 7.45 -28.40 -14.70
C GLU A 52 7.08 -26.91 -14.63
N TRP A 53 7.14 -26.36 -13.42
CA TRP A 53 7.01 -24.93 -13.14
C TRP A 53 8.36 -24.32 -12.78
N SER A 54 8.60 -23.09 -13.24
CA SER A 54 9.81 -22.31 -12.94
C SER A 54 9.43 -20.85 -12.67
N ALA A 55 10.28 -20.12 -11.96
CA ALA A 55 10.05 -18.72 -11.56
C ALA A 55 11.31 -17.87 -11.67
N GLY A 56 11.16 -16.55 -11.73
CA GLY A 56 12.29 -15.62 -11.80
C GLY A 56 13.12 -15.79 -13.08
N ASP A 57 14.44 -15.69 -12.96
CA ASP A 57 15.36 -15.85 -14.10
C ASP A 57 15.22 -17.22 -14.77
N GLU A 58 14.91 -18.27 -14.00
CA GLU A 58 14.70 -19.60 -14.56
C GLU A 58 13.49 -19.66 -15.49
N ALA A 59 12.40 -18.94 -15.14
CA ALA A 59 11.23 -18.83 -16.00
C ALA A 59 11.54 -18.14 -17.32
N ILE A 60 12.33 -17.06 -17.28
CA ILE A 60 12.74 -16.32 -18.48
C ILE A 60 13.63 -17.19 -19.37
N ASN A 61 14.55 -17.95 -18.78
CA ASN A 61 15.43 -18.83 -19.55
C ASN A 61 14.63 -19.97 -20.20
N LYS A 62 13.76 -20.65 -19.44
CA LYS A 62 12.98 -21.79 -19.94
C LYS A 62 11.86 -21.40 -20.90
N SER A 63 11.42 -20.14 -20.94
CA SER A 63 10.36 -19.72 -21.87
C SER A 63 10.74 -19.79 -23.35
N HIS A 64 12.02 -19.93 -23.67
CA HIS A 64 12.49 -20.07 -25.06
C HIS A 64 12.28 -21.48 -25.63
N SER A 65 11.99 -22.46 -24.78
CA SER A 65 11.76 -23.84 -25.21
C SER A 65 10.37 -24.00 -25.82
N GLU A 66 10.24 -24.89 -26.81
CA GLU A 66 8.93 -25.35 -27.29
C GLU A 66 8.09 -25.89 -26.11
N ASN A 67 6.76 -25.80 -26.21
CA ASN A 67 5.82 -26.27 -25.19
C ASN A 67 5.84 -25.49 -23.85
N SER A 68 6.55 -24.35 -23.78
CA SER A 68 6.63 -23.49 -22.60
C SER A 68 5.69 -22.29 -22.70
N ARG A 69 4.99 -22.00 -21.61
CA ARG A 69 4.12 -20.82 -21.47
C ARG A 69 4.66 -19.92 -20.37
N LEU A 70 5.06 -18.70 -20.76
CA LEU A 70 5.49 -17.66 -19.84
C LEU A 70 4.28 -16.85 -19.37
N ILE A 71 4.23 -16.58 -18.07
CA ILE A 71 3.22 -15.77 -17.40
C ILE A 71 3.96 -14.63 -16.69
N ARG A 72 3.56 -13.39 -16.96
CA ARG A 72 4.13 -12.15 -16.41
C ARG A 72 3.05 -11.36 -15.70
N GLU A 73 3.44 -10.22 -15.13
CA GLU A 73 2.51 -9.27 -14.50
C GLU A 73 1.69 -9.93 -13.39
N LEU A 74 2.34 -10.85 -12.66
CA LEU A 74 1.68 -11.71 -11.67
C LEU A 74 0.76 -10.93 -10.71
N PRO A 75 1.11 -9.75 -10.16
CA PRO A 75 0.21 -9.01 -9.29
C PRO A 75 -1.18 -8.74 -9.87
N LEU A 76 -1.31 -8.59 -11.19
CA LEU A 76 -2.59 -8.33 -11.86
C LEU A 76 -3.52 -9.54 -11.86
N LEU A 77 -2.96 -10.76 -11.86
CA LEU A 77 -3.74 -12.01 -11.90
C LEU A 77 -4.69 -12.16 -10.70
N PHE A 78 -4.41 -11.51 -9.57
CA PHE A 78 -5.35 -11.50 -8.43
C PHE A 78 -6.68 -10.82 -8.75
N ASN A 79 -6.71 -9.93 -9.75
CA ASN A 79 -7.89 -9.14 -10.11
C ASN A 79 -8.57 -9.61 -11.40
N GLU A 80 -7.99 -10.60 -12.08
CA GLU A 80 -8.48 -11.08 -13.37
C GLU A 80 -9.35 -12.32 -13.18
N ASP A 81 -10.44 -12.38 -13.93
CA ASP A 81 -11.21 -13.61 -14.11
C ASP A 81 -10.53 -14.43 -15.21
N THR A 82 -9.70 -15.38 -14.79
CA THR A 82 -8.84 -16.18 -15.67
C THR A 82 -9.05 -17.67 -15.43
N GLU A 83 -8.93 -18.47 -16.49
CA GLU A 83 -8.95 -19.94 -16.39
C GLU A 83 -7.67 -20.50 -15.75
N GLU A 84 -6.65 -19.67 -15.55
CA GLU A 84 -5.40 -20.03 -14.90
C GLU A 84 -5.58 -20.33 -13.40
N ASP A 85 -4.83 -21.30 -12.89
CA ASP A 85 -4.75 -21.56 -11.46
C ASP A 85 -3.83 -20.52 -10.78
N VAL A 86 -4.39 -19.33 -10.51
CA VAL A 86 -3.69 -18.19 -9.91
C VAL A 86 -3.04 -18.59 -8.58
N GLY A 87 -3.73 -19.38 -7.75
CA GLY A 87 -3.21 -19.87 -6.48
C GLY A 87 -1.91 -20.68 -6.67
N LYS A 88 -1.89 -21.59 -7.65
CA LYS A 88 -0.70 -22.37 -7.99
C LYS A 88 0.43 -21.52 -8.58
N ILE A 89 0.13 -20.61 -9.50
CA ILE A 89 1.11 -19.70 -10.11
C ILE A 89 1.80 -18.87 -9.02
N MET A 90 1.01 -18.28 -8.12
CA MET A 90 1.53 -17.49 -7.00
C MET A 90 2.30 -18.33 -6.01
N THR A 91 1.82 -19.54 -5.69
CA THR A 91 2.55 -20.48 -4.80
C THR A 91 3.93 -20.81 -5.36
N VAL A 92 4.04 -21.09 -6.66
CA VAL A 92 5.33 -21.32 -7.33
C VAL A 92 6.24 -20.11 -7.17
N PHE A 93 5.73 -18.91 -7.45
CA PHE A 93 6.52 -17.68 -7.40
C PHE A 93 6.98 -17.33 -5.97
N PHE A 94 6.07 -17.31 -4.99
CA PHE A 94 6.40 -17.02 -3.60
C PHE A 94 7.30 -18.09 -2.99
N ALA A 95 7.09 -19.38 -3.28
CA ALA A 95 8.01 -20.44 -2.84
C ALA A 95 9.43 -20.22 -3.36
N TYR A 96 9.58 -19.80 -4.62
CA TYR A 96 10.87 -19.44 -5.21
C TYR A 96 11.52 -18.26 -4.47
N LEU A 97 10.79 -17.17 -4.24
CA LEU A 97 11.29 -16.01 -3.49
C LEU A 97 11.75 -16.38 -2.07
N LEU A 98 10.96 -17.17 -1.35
CA LEU A 98 11.30 -17.61 0.01
C LEU A 98 12.55 -18.48 0.01
N LYS A 99 12.68 -19.40 -0.96
CA LYS A 99 13.88 -20.23 -1.12
C LYS A 99 15.13 -19.38 -1.35
N LEU A 100 15.04 -18.33 -2.17
CA LEU A 100 16.15 -17.39 -2.38
C LEU A 100 16.55 -16.69 -1.07
N ALA A 101 15.58 -16.19 -0.31
CA ALA A 101 15.82 -15.54 0.97
C ALA A 101 16.48 -16.49 1.99
N VAL A 102 15.97 -17.72 2.13
CA VAL A 102 16.51 -18.74 3.04
C VAL A 102 17.95 -19.10 2.65
N ASN A 103 18.23 -19.28 1.36
CA ASN A 103 19.57 -19.58 0.86
C ASN A 103 20.56 -18.44 1.16
N GLN A 104 20.17 -17.19 0.91
CA GLN A 104 20.99 -16.01 1.22
C GLN A 104 21.28 -15.88 2.72
N CYS A 105 20.36 -16.36 3.57
CA CYS A 105 20.45 -16.29 5.01
C CYS A 105 20.99 -17.57 5.66
N ASN A 106 21.75 -18.39 4.93
CA ASN A 106 22.36 -19.63 5.43
C ASN A 106 21.37 -20.59 6.10
N GLY A 107 20.16 -20.72 5.54
CA GLY A 107 19.15 -21.65 6.05
C GLY A 107 18.37 -21.15 7.28
N ARG A 108 18.50 -19.87 7.66
CA ARG A 108 17.69 -19.29 8.75
C ARG A 108 16.19 -19.33 8.39
N LEU A 109 15.37 -19.67 9.38
CA LEU A 109 13.91 -19.69 9.25
C LEU A 109 13.37 -18.26 9.11
N ILE A 110 12.39 -18.09 8.22
CA ILE A 110 11.63 -16.84 8.07
C ILE A 110 10.51 -16.84 9.11
N LYS A 111 10.49 -15.83 9.98
CA LYS A 111 9.45 -15.66 11.01
C LYS A 111 8.31 -14.80 10.51
N ASN A 112 8.64 -13.63 9.98
CA ASN A 112 7.67 -12.63 9.56
C ASN A 112 7.94 -12.20 8.12
N ILE A 113 6.86 -11.94 7.39
CA ILE A 113 6.89 -11.51 6.00
C ILE A 113 6.06 -10.25 5.85
N LEU A 114 6.66 -9.21 5.29
CA LEU A 114 5.93 -8.06 4.79
C LEU A 114 6.10 -7.97 3.28
N VAL A 115 4.99 -7.95 2.54
CA VAL A 115 4.96 -7.78 1.10
C VAL A 115 4.53 -6.36 0.76
N THR A 116 5.27 -5.66 -0.09
CA THR A 116 4.85 -4.37 -0.65
C THR A 116 4.39 -4.54 -2.09
N VAL A 117 3.25 -3.91 -2.43
CA VAL A 117 2.58 -4.01 -3.74
C VAL A 117 2.20 -2.62 -4.27
N GLU A 118 2.10 -2.48 -5.58
CA GLU A 118 1.80 -1.20 -6.22
C GLU A 118 0.34 -0.79 -5.95
N GLU A 119 -0.57 -1.74 -6.14
CA GLU A 119 -2.01 -1.63 -5.89
C GLU A 119 -2.40 -2.45 -4.66
N VAL A 120 -3.02 -1.80 -3.67
CA VAL A 120 -3.53 -2.46 -2.47
C VAL A 120 -5.05 -2.56 -2.59
N ASN A 121 -5.55 -3.75 -2.92
CA ASN A 121 -6.98 -4.06 -2.97
C ASN A 121 -7.29 -5.38 -2.27
N GLN A 122 -8.58 -5.66 -2.03
CA GLN A 122 -9.00 -6.85 -1.27
C GLN A 122 -8.52 -8.16 -1.90
N ASN A 123 -8.52 -8.27 -3.23
CA ASN A 123 -8.10 -9.49 -3.92
C ASN A 123 -6.60 -9.74 -3.77
N VAL A 124 -5.77 -8.71 -3.98
CA VAL A 124 -4.32 -8.79 -3.81
C VAL A 124 -3.97 -9.13 -2.36
N LEU A 125 -4.60 -8.46 -1.39
CA LEU A 125 -4.38 -8.70 0.04
C LEU A 125 -4.74 -10.11 0.46
N LYS A 126 -5.93 -10.57 0.07
CA LYS A 126 -6.44 -11.91 0.40
C LYS A 126 -5.58 -12.97 -0.28
N GLY A 127 -5.32 -12.82 -1.57
CA GLY A 127 -4.56 -13.77 -2.36
C GLY A 127 -3.12 -13.96 -1.87
N ILE A 128 -2.41 -12.86 -1.55
CA ILE A 128 -1.05 -12.95 -0.98
C ILE A 128 -1.07 -13.63 0.40
N LYS A 129 -2.02 -13.26 1.27
CA LYS A 129 -2.16 -13.89 2.60
C LYS A 129 -2.49 -15.38 2.49
N GLU A 130 -3.37 -15.78 1.58
CA GLU A 130 -3.74 -17.18 1.34
C GLU A 130 -2.53 -17.98 0.85
N VAL A 131 -1.85 -17.50 -0.20
CA VAL A 131 -0.65 -18.16 -0.76
C VAL A 131 0.44 -18.35 0.30
N LEU A 132 0.72 -17.33 1.11
CA LEU A 132 1.72 -17.44 2.17
C LEU A 132 1.24 -18.35 3.32
N THR A 133 -0.06 -18.39 3.62
CA THR A 133 -0.61 -19.33 4.62
C THR A 133 -0.49 -20.77 4.14
N ASP A 134 -0.78 -21.04 2.87
CA ASP A 134 -0.64 -22.37 2.24
C ASP A 134 0.83 -22.83 2.21
N LEU A 135 1.77 -21.87 2.13
CA LEU A 135 3.20 -22.11 2.28
C LEU A 135 3.67 -22.29 3.73
N GLY A 136 2.75 -22.26 4.71
CA GLY A 136 2.99 -22.63 6.11
C GLY A 136 3.19 -21.47 7.09
N TYR A 137 3.00 -20.22 6.67
CA TYR A 137 3.13 -19.04 7.53
C TYR A 137 1.82 -18.72 8.25
N GLN A 138 1.90 -18.17 9.47
CA GLN A 138 0.71 -17.74 10.19
C GLN A 138 0.21 -16.39 9.66
N LYS A 139 -1.11 -16.18 9.64
CA LYS A 139 -1.72 -14.94 9.18
C LYS A 139 -1.20 -13.71 9.93
N ASP A 140 -0.98 -13.84 11.24
CA ASP A 140 -0.47 -12.75 12.09
C ASP A 140 1.00 -12.42 11.83
N ASP A 141 1.73 -13.30 11.15
CA ASP A 141 3.14 -13.09 10.76
C ASP A 141 3.27 -12.51 9.33
N ILE A 142 2.15 -12.23 8.66
CA ILE A 142 2.09 -11.71 7.29
C ILE A 142 1.48 -10.31 7.29
N ARG A 143 2.16 -9.36 6.64
CA ARG A 143 1.62 -8.02 6.37
C ARG A 143 1.75 -7.70 4.89
N VAL A 144 0.79 -6.95 4.36
CA VAL A 144 0.85 -6.41 2.99
C VAL A 144 0.64 -4.91 3.08
N ILE A 145 1.49 -4.12 2.41
CA ILE A 145 1.43 -2.65 2.39
C ILE A 145 1.62 -2.14 0.96
N SER A 146 1.41 -0.83 0.74
CA SER A 146 1.69 -0.21 -0.56
C SER A 146 3.17 0.15 -0.72
N HIS A 147 3.62 0.32 -1.97
CA HIS A 147 4.93 0.92 -2.27
C HIS A 147 5.08 2.31 -1.63
N SER A 148 3.99 3.08 -1.54
CA SER A 148 3.99 4.39 -0.88
C SER A 148 4.25 4.28 0.61
N GLU A 149 3.67 3.29 1.30
CA GLU A 149 3.94 3.07 2.72
C GLU A 149 5.38 2.57 2.94
N SER A 150 5.85 1.66 2.07
CA SER A 150 7.23 1.21 2.08
C SER A 150 8.22 2.37 1.93
N PHE A 151 7.94 3.31 1.02
CA PHE A 151 8.72 4.53 0.83
C PHE A 151 8.78 5.41 2.09
N VAL A 152 7.68 5.49 2.85
CA VAL A 152 7.67 6.18 4.16
C VAL A 152 8.63 5.51 5.13
N TYR A 153 8.52 4.19 5.32
CA TYR A 153 9.38 3.44 6.24
C TYR A 153 10.86 3.55 5.87
N TYR A 154 11.18 3.48 4.59
CA TYR A 154 12.56 3.71 4.13
C TYR A 154 13.03 5.11 4.51
N THR A 155 12.26 6.13 4.17
CA THR A 155 12.67 7.53 4.27
C THR A 155 12.81 7.98 5.71
N LEU A 156 11.88 7.61 6.59
CA LEU A 156 11.94 7.98 8.02
C LEU A 156 13.07 7.28 8.78
N ASN A 157 13.62 6.18 8.24
CA ASN A 157 14.83 5.54 8.74
C ASN A 157 16.14 6.12 8.17
N GLN A 158 16.07 7.14 7.31
CA GLN A 158 17.25 7.87 6.83
C GLN A 158 17.63 9.03 7.75
N ASN A 159 18.83 9.58 7.54
CA ASN A 159 19.26 10.80 8.21
C ASN A 159 18.24 11.94 8.03
N LYS A 160 17.98 12.70 9.10
CA LYS A 160 16.96 13.76 9.12
C LYS A 160 17.16 14.85 8.07
N ASP A 161 18.38 15.05 7.60
CA ASP A 161 18.71 16.04 6.56
C ASP A 161 18.14 15.66 5.18
N ILE A 162 17.89 14.38 4.92
CA ILE A 162 17.27 13.89 3.68
C ILE A 162 15.77 14.25 3.62
N TRP A 163 15.08 14.21 4.76
CA TRP A 163 13.63 14.40 4.87
C TRP A 163 13.25 15.58 5.76
N ILE A 164 14.13 16.59 5.87
CA ILE A 164 13.82 17.82 6.60
C ILE A 164 12.71 18.62 5.92
N ASN A 165 12.66 18.59 4.58
CA ASN A 165 11.53 19.03 3.76
C ASN A 165 10.96 17.85 2.96
N LYS A 166 10.24 18.13 1.86
CA LYS A 166 9.66 17.10 0.99
C LYS A 166 10.73 16.19 0.38
N VAL A 167 10.36 14.94 0.15
CA VAL A 167 11.21 13.94 -0.54
C VAL A 167 10.46 13.44 -1.77
N LEU A 168 11.14 13.40 -2.90
CA LEU A 168 10.59 12.86 -4.14
C LEU A 168 11.18 11.48 -4.41
N PHE A 169 10.37 10.61 -4.96
CA PHE A 169 10.78 9.33 -5.49
C PHE A 169 10.20 9.19 -6.90
N LEU A 170 11.09 9.29 -7.89
CA LEU A 170 10.74 9.09 -9.29
C LEU A 170 11.08 7.67 -9.70
N GLU A 171 10.12 7.01 -10.33
CA GLU A 171 10.22 5.64 -10.78
C GLU A 171 9.81 5.55 -12.25
N LEU A 172 10.74 5.14 -13.11
CA LEU A 172 10.50 4.94 -14.54
C LEU A 172 10.90 3.50 -14.90
N ASN A 173 9.90 2.62 -14.95
CA ASN A 173 10.08 1.21 -15.26
C ASN A 173 9.34 0.83 -16.56
N GLU A 174 9.17 -0.47 -16.83
CA GLU A 174 8.53 -0.97 -18.06
C GLU A 174 7.04 -0.61 -18.14
N TYR A 175 6.39 -0.38 -16.99
CA TYR A 175 4.94 -0.26 -16.88
C TYR A 175 4.45 1.10 -16.37
N GLU A 176 5.27 1.82 -15.59
CA GLU A 176 4.90 3.12 -15.01
C GLU A 176 6.03 4.15 -15.13
N PHE A 177 5.62 5.42 -15.27
CA PHE A 177 6.41 6.56 -14.87
C PHE A 177 5.66 7.32 -13.77
N ALA A 178 6.15 7.29 -12.53
CA ALA A 178 5.47 7.90 -11.39
C ALA A 178 6.40 8.76 -10.54
N CYS A 179 5.81 9.75 -9.86
CA CYS A 179 6.46 10.55 -8.83
C CYS A 179 5.70 10.41 -7.50
N ARG A 180 6.33 9.78 -6.51
CA ARG A 180 5.85 9.71 -5.13
C ARG A 180 6.48 10.83 -4.32
N ARG A 181 5.66 11.65 -3.68
CA ARG A 181 6.10 12.81 -2.90
C ARG A 181 5.69 12.66 -1.46
N LEU A 182 6.69 12.51 -0.60
CA LEU A 182 6.52 12.43 0.85
C LEU A 182 6.70 13.81 1.50
N GLU A 183 5.78 14.14 2.40
CA GLU A 183 5.90 15.26 3.32
C GLU A 183 5.59 14.81 4.75
N VAL A 184 6.37 15.29 5.72
CA VAL A 184 6.05 15.14 7.14
C VAL A 184 5.47 16.45 7.65
N VAL A 185 4.15 16.50 7.81
CA VAL A 185 3.43 17.65 8.37
C VAL A 185 3.64 17.69 9.88
N ARG A 186 4.38 18.71 10.32
CA ARG A 186 4.74 18.95 11.74
C ARG A 186 3.84 20.04 12.31
N GLY A 187 3.51 19.97 13.60
CA GLY A 187 2.75 21.01 14.31
C GLY A 187 1.44 20.53 14.97
N ARG A 188 1.02 19.29 14.71
CA ARG A 188 0.05 18.55 15.51
C ARG A 188 0.68 17.20 15.88
N GLU A 189 0.33 16.66 17.05
CA GLU A 189 0.67 15.30 17.44
C GLU A 189 -0.56 14.41 17.25
N PRO A 190 -0.43 13.26 16.57
CA PRO A 190 0.78 12.74 15.91
C PRO A 190 1.16 13.54 14.64
N HIS A 191 2.45 13.52 14.26
CA HIS A 191 2.91 14.11 12.99
C HIS A 191 2.39 13.27 11.83
N VAL A 192 2.01 13.88 10.70
CA VAL A 192 1.47 13.12 9.56
C VAL A 192 2.54 12.98 8.49
N ALA A 193 2.90 11.75 8.13
CA ALA A 193 3.70 11.41 6.96
C ALA A 193 2.75 11.15 5.78
N ASP A 194 2.52 12.16 4.94
CA ASP A 194 1.63 12.09 3.77
C ASP A 194 2.42 11.77 2.50
N VAL A 195 1.95 10.80 1.71
CA VAL A 195 2.48 10.49 0.38
C VAL A 195 1.42 10.74 -0.68
N LYS A 196 1.76 11.61 -1.64
CA LYS A 196 1.00 11.79 -2.87
C LYS A 196 1.72 11.11 -4.03
N VAL A 197 0.97 10.44 -4.89
CA VAL A 197 1.47 9.81 -6.11
C VAL A 197 0.94 10.57 -7.30
N GLU A 198 1.82 10.92 -8.23
CA GLU A 198 1.49 11.55 -9.50
C GLU A 198 1.94 10.64 -10.64
N ASP A 199 1.03 10.29 -11.52
CA ASP A 199 1.34 9.55 -12.75
C ASP A 199 1.92 10.53 -13.79
N LEU A 200 3.14 10.23 -14.21
CA LEU A 200 3.93 10.98 -15.18
C LEU A 200 4.02 10.30 -16.54
N SER A 201 3.27 9.21 -16.76
CA SER A 201 3.27 8.47 -18.03
C SER A 201 2.83 9.33 -19.22
N ASN A 202 2.09 10.42 -18.97
CA ASN A 202 1.75 11.43 -19.98
C ASN A 202 2.96 12.26 -20.46
N LEU A 203 4.07 12.30 -19.71
CA LEU A 203 5.30 12.98 -20.15
C LEU A 203 6.04 12.16 -21.19
N PHE A 204 6.26 10.87 -20.91
CA PHE A 204 6.87 9.86 -21.77
C PHE A 204 6.91 8.51 -21.04
N ASP A 205 7.14 7.43 -21.79
CA ASP A 205 7.39 6.08 -21.26
C ASP A 205 8.86 5.64 -21.46
N LEU A 206 9.19 4.44 -21.00
CA LEU A 206 10.53 3.88 -21.12
C LEU A 206 10.97 3.67 -22.58
N GLU A 207 10.06 3.28 -23.47
CA GLU A 207 10.38 3.06 -24.88
C GLU A 207 10.74 4.36 -25.59
N MET A 208 10.02 5.44 -25.27
CA MET A 208 10.35 6.78 -25.74
C MET A 208 11.72 7.24 -25.21
N ALA A 209 12.02 6.98 -23.94
CA ALA A 209 13.32 7.31 -23.35
C ALA A 209 14.47 6.52 -24.01
N LYS A 210 14.28 5.25 -24.36
CA LYS A 210 15.26 4.45 -25.12
C LYS A 210 15.49 4.99 -26.53
N LYS A 211 14.45 5.55 -27.16
CA LYS A 211 14.51 6.06 -28.54
C LYS A 211 15.10 7.47 -28.64
N ASP A 212 14.73 8.37 -27.73
CA ASP A 212 15.17 9.78 -27.74
C ASP A 212 15.34 10.33 -26.30
N ILE A 213 16.39 9.85 -25.64
CA ILE A 213 16.73 10.25 -24.26
C ILE A 213 16.94 11.77 -24.11
N HIS A 214 17.41 12.46 -25.15
CA HIS A 214 17.68 13.90 -25.09
C HIS A 214 16.39 14.75 -25.12
N SER A 215 15.34 14.24 -25.76
CA SER A 215 14.01 14.85 -25.66
C SER A 215 13.40 14.61 -24.28
N CYS A 216 13.40 13.36 -23.80
CA CYS A 216 12.90 13.00 -22.47
C CYS A 216 13.63 13.75 -21.34
N ASP A 217 14.96 13.90 -21.43
CA ASP A 217 15.77 14.66 -20.47
C ASP A 217 15.36 16.14 -20.40
N ARG A 218 14.98 16.75 -21.54
CA ARG A 218 14.46 18.13 -21.54
C ARG A 218 13.09 18.21 -20.90
N ILE A 219 12.17 17.31 -21.30
CA ILE A 219 10.80 17.26 -20.78
C ILE A 219 10.82 17.09 -19.26
N LEU A 220 11.63 16.15 -18.76
CA LEU A 220 11.73 15.90 -17.33
C LEU A 220 12.42 17.05 -16.61
N ALA A 221 13.48 17.64 -17.17
CA ALA A 221 14.13 18.79 -16.56
C ALA A 221 13.16 19.99 -16.39
N ASP A 222 12.34 20.27 -17.40
CA ASP A 222 11.34 21.35 -17.36
C ASP A 222 10.24 21.05 -16.33
N TYR A 223 9.72 19.82 -16.31
CA TYR A 223 8.77 19.36 -15.29
C TYR A 223 9.34 19.51 -13.87
N MET A 224 10.56 19.03 -13.66
CA MET A 224 11.23 19.09 -12.36
C MET A 224 11.52 20.53 -11.93
N ASP A 225 11.89 21.42 -12.86
CA ASP A 225 12.11 22.83 -12.53
C ASP A 225 10.82 23.49 -12.00
N GLU A 226 9.69 23.24 -12.65
CA GLU A 226 8.38 23.74 -12.20
C GLU A 226 7.93 23.13 -10.87
N LEU A 227 8.11 21.81 -10.69
CA LEU A 227 7.76 21.13 -9.45
C LEU A 227 8.61 21.65 -8.27
N LEU A 228 9.91 21.82 -8.47
CA LEU A 228 10.85 22.26 -7.44
C LEU A 228 10.70 23.75 -7.09
N LYS A 229 10.12 24.57 -7.96
CA LYS A 229 9.71 25.96 -7.61
C LYS A 229 8.50 25.99 -6.66
N LYS A 230 7.57 25.05 -6.83
CA LYS A 230 6.34 24.96 -6.01
C LYS A 230 6.58 24.27 -4.67
N HIS A 231 7.61 23.45 -4.57
CA HIS A 231 7.83 22.56 -3.44
C HIS A 231 9.27 22.60 -2.94
N VAL A 232 9.44 22.89 -1.65
CA VAL A 232 10.74 22.79 -0.98
C VAL A 232 11.08 21.32 -0.79
N VAL A 233 12.06 20.83 -1.55
CA VAL A 233 12.50 19.43 -1.59
C VAL A 233 13.94 19.31 -1.11
N SER A 234 14.22 18.30 -0.26
CA SER A 234 15.58 18.04 0.27
C SER A 234 16.23 16.79 -0.31
N GLY A 235 15.42 15.75 -0.57
CA GLY A 235 15.87 14.47 -1.09
C GLY A 235 15.11 14.08 -2.35
N ILE A 236 15.81 13.49 -3.33
CA ILE A 236 15.22 12.93 -4.55
C ILE A 236 15.83 11.55 -4.79
N TYR A 237 14.98 10.55 -4.98
CA TYR A 237 15.35 9.19 -5.34
C TYR A 237 14.95 8.91 -6.79
N LEU A 238 15.81 8.24 -7.54
CA LEU A 238 15.58 7.77 -8.91
C LEU A 238 15.68 6.24 -8.95
N SER A 239 14.64 5.55 -9.43
CA SER A 239 14.58 4.08 -9.56
C SER A 239 13.93 3.64 -10.88
N GLY A 240 14.18 2.40 -11.28
CA GLY A 240 13.62 1.81 -12.49
C GLY A 240 14.54 1.97 -13.70
N ALA A 241 14.36 1.09 -14.68
CA ALA A 241 15.26 0.92 -15.82
C ALA A 241 15.55 2.22 -16.58
N GLY A 242 14.59 3.15 -16.66
CA GLY A 242 14.76 4.39 -17.40
C GLY A 242 15.82 5.33 -16.83
N PHE A 243 15.97 5.38 -15.50
CA PHE A 243 17.02 6.20 -14.87
C PHE A 243 18.43 5.57 -14.90
N TYR A 244 18.55 4.36 -15.44
CA TYR A 244 19.83 3.72 -15.74
C TYR A 244 20.27 3.92 -17.19
N LEU A 245 19.43 4.52 -18.04
CA LEU A 245 19.85 5.01 -19.35
C LEU A 245 20.82 6.19 -19.20
N ASP A 246 21.82 6.25 -20.08
CA ASP A 246 22.72 7.40 -20.17
C ASP A 246 22.04 8.53 -20.96
N GLY A 247 22.07 9.76 -20.44
CA GLY A 247 21.53 10.94 -21.16
C GLY A 247 20.80 11.98 -20.32
N TRP A 248 20.59 11.74 -19.01
CA TRP A 248 19.84 12.62 -18.09
C TRP A 248 20.56 13.90 -17.64
N GLN A 249 21.40 14.50 -18.48
CA GLN A 249 22.31 15.58 -18.07
C GLN A 249 21.56 16.82 -17.57
N LYS A 250 20.52 17.27 -18.27
CA LYS A 250 19.75 18.45 -17.88
C LYS A 250 18.93 18.19 -16.64
N THR A 251 18.27 17.03 -16.56
CA THR A 251 17.50 16.62 -15.38
C THR A 251 18.40 16.62 -14.16
N LEU A 252 19.56 15.95 -14.22
CA LEU A 252 20.54 15.91 -13.13
C LEU A 252 21.03 17.32 -12.75
N GLN A 253 21.30 18.20 -13.72
CA GLN A 253 21.67 19.58 -13.45
C GLN A 253 20.56 20.38 -12.74
N THR A 254 19.29 20.07 -12.98
CA THR A 254 18.14 20.71 -12.32
C THR A 254 17.96 20.18 -10.89
N ILE A 255 17.95 18.86 -10.72
CA ILE A 255 17.58 18.22 -9.45
C ILE A 255 18.71 18.26 -8.42
N CYS A 256 19.98 18.23 -8.83
CA CYS A 256 21.14 18.22 -7.92
C CYS A 256 21.50 19.59 -7.31
N ARG A 257 20.78 20.67 -7.66
CA ARG A 257 21.04 22.01 -7.08
C ARG A 257 20.61 22.06 -5.62
N ASN A 258 21.57 22.00 -4.69
CA ASN A 258 21.38 22.08 -3.24
C ASN A 258 20.47 20.98 -2.64
N ARG A 259 20.43 19.80 -3.28
CA ARG A 259 19.61 18.66 -2.87
C ARG A 259 20.41 17.38 -2.87
N ARG A 260 20.01 16.43 -2.04
CA ARG A 260 20.57 15.08 -2.07
C ARG A 260 19.82 14.25 -3.09
N VAL A 261 20.55 13.73 -4.06
CA VAL A 261 19.99 12.91 -5.14
C VAL A 261 20.62 11.53 -5.07
N PHE A 262 19.78 10.51 -5.05
CA PHE A 262 20.18 9.12 -4.94
C PHE A 262 19.62 8.34 -6.14
N LYS A 263 20.43 7.44 -6.69
CA LYS A 263 20.00 6.49 -7.71
C LYS A 263 20.13 5.08 -7.14
N GLY A 264 19.08 4.27 -7.18
CA GLY A 264 19.10 2.91 -6.66
C GLY A 264 17.73 2.23 -6.70
N ASN A 265 17.72 0.94 -7.03
CA ASN A 265 16.49 0.18 -7.24
C ASN A 265 15.98 -0.58 -6.01
N ASN A 266 16.68 -0.54 -4.87
CA ASN A 266 16.33 -1.33 -3.68
C ASN A 266 15.70 -0.52 -2.54
N LEU A 267 15.22 0.69 -2.85
CA LEU A 267 14.56 1.58 -1.90
C LEU A 267 13.30 0.94 -1.32
N ILE A 268 12.39 0.51 -2.20
CA ILE A 268 11.10 -0.05 -1.85
C ILE A 268 11.26 -1.36 -1.09
N VAL A 269 12.09 -2.29 -1.53
CA VAL A 269 12.30 -3.53 -0.76
C VAL A 269 12.93 -3.29 0.62
N LYS A 270 13.83 -2.32 0.76
CA LYS A 270 14.39 -1.95 2.08
C LYS A 270 13.35 -1.28 2.96
N GLY A 271 12.47 -0.48 2.37
CA GLY A 271 11.31 0.09 3.04
C GLY A 271 10.38 -1.00 3.56
N ALA A 272 10.16 -2.07 2.80
CA ALA A 272 9.37 -3.23 3.21
C ALA A 272 9.97 -3.93 4.43
N ALA A 273 11.29 -4.14 4.44
CA ALA A 273 11.99 -4.72 5.60
C ALA A 273 11.95 -3.80 6.83
N TYR A 274 12.05 -2.47 6.66
CA TYR A 274 11.83 -1.53 7.75
C TYR A 274 10.37 -1.52 8.23
N GLY A 275 9.39 -1.60 7.33
CA GLY A 275 7.98 -1.72 7.70
C GLY A 275 7.72 -3.00 8.48
N ALA A 276 8.37 -4.11 8.10
CA ALA A 276 8.27 -5.38 8.82
C ALA A 276 8.81 -5.23 10.24
N LYS A 277 9.92 -4.49 10.41
CA LYS A 277 10.45 -4.13 11.73
C LYS A 277 9.39 -3.39 12.57
N GLU A 278 8.74 -2.38 12.00
CA GLU A 278 7.74 -1.57 12.70
C GLU A 278 6.45 -2.35 13.01
N CYS A 279 6.07 -3.32 12.19
CA CYS A 279 4.86 -4.13 12.41
C CYS A 279 5.05 -5.27 13.41
N PHE A 280 6.22 -5.93 13.40
CA PHE A 280 6.41 -7.18 14.14
C PHE A 280 7.35 -7.07 15.34
N LEU A 281 8.05 -5.94 15.50
CA LEU A 281 8.86 -5.61 16.68
C LEU A 281 8.30 -4.34 17.33
N PRO A 282 8.75 -3.99 18.56
CA PRO A 282 8.33 -2.73 19.19
C PRO A 282 8.55 -1.53 18.26
N PRO A 283 7.48 -0.77 17.93
CA PRO A 283 7.54 0.29 16.94
C PRO A 283 8.42 1.45 17.43
N THR A 284 9.10 2.10 16.49
CA THR A 284 9.95 3.27 16.75
C THR A 284 9.43 4.55 16.08
N LEU A 285 8.39 4.42 15.24
CA LEU A 285 7.76 5.51 14.50
C LEU A 285 6.33 5.82 14.99
N ASP A 286 5.98 5.42 16.21
CA ASP A 286 4.67 5.62 16.86
C ASP A 286 4.15 7.07 16.87
N LYS A 287 5.05 8.06 16.89
CA LYS A 287 4.71 9.49 16.80
C LYS A 287 4.29 9.97 15.39
N TYR A 288 4.42 9.11 14.38
CA TYR A 288 4.06 9.40 12.99
C TYR A 288 2.81 8.64 12.60
N LEU A 289 1.80 9.38 12.19
CA LEU A 289 0.65 8.85 11.48
C LEU A 289 0.99 8.77 9.99
N ILE A 290 0.84 7.60 9.38
CA ILE A 290 1.12 7.41 7.96
C ILE A 290 -0.17 7.60 7.17
N SER A 291 -0.17 8.51 6.21
CA SER A 291 -1.26 8.71 5.25
C SER A 291 -0.74 8.51 3.84
N CYS A 292 -1.12 7.41 3.21
CA CYS A 292 -0.68 7.06 1.88
C CYS A 292 -1.64 6.04 1.27
N LYS A 293 -1.35 5.61 0.05
CA LYS A 293 -2.07 4.52 -0.60
C LYS A 293 -2.19 3.30 0.34
N GLY A 294 -3.37 2.74 0.49
CA GLY A 294 -3.65 1.62 1.40
C GLY A 294 -4.02 2.01 2.83
N ARG A 295 -3.95 3.30 3.19
CA ARG A 295 -4.36 3.83 4.50
C ARG A 295 -5.56 4.77 4.36
N THR A 296 -6.39 4.85 5.39
CA THR A 296 -7.50 5.81 5.47
C THR A 296 -6.95 7.25 5.54
N ARG A 297 -7.56 8.17 4.79
CA ARG A 297 -7.11 9.57 4.70
C ARG A 297 -7.91 10.54 5.57
N VAL A 298 -9.08 10.11 6.00
CA VAL A 298 -10.02 10.92 6.77
C VAL A 298 -10.43 10.16 8.02
N LYS A 299 -10.81 10.91 9.06
CA LYS A 299 -11.50 10.38 10.21
C LYS A 299 -13.01 10.50 9.98
N ILE A 300 -13.76 9.44 10.27
CA ILE A 300 -15.21 9.41 10.11
C ILE A 300 -15.83 9.21 11.49
N THR A 301 -16.75 10.11 11.85
CA THR A 301 -17.43 10.05 13.14
C THR A 301 -18.94 10.14 12.99
N MET A 302 -19.68 9.54 13.93
CA MET A 302 -21.12 9.66 14.06
C MET A 302 -21.45 10.48 15.31
N ALA A 303 -22.35 11.46 15.17
CA ALA A 303 -22.86 12.21 16.30
C ALA A 303 -23.83 11.36 17.12
N VAL A 304 -23.63 11.34 18.44
CA VAL A 304 -24.44 10.59 19.40
C VAL A 304 -24.59 11.37 20.70
N GLU A 305 -25.62 11.04 21.48
CA GLU A 305 -25.67 11.48 22.88
C GLU A 305 -25.09 10.38 23.78
N TYR A 306 -24.17 10.73 24.66
CA TYR A 306 -23.63 9.82 25.66
C TYR A 306 -23.68 10.45 27.05
N LYS A 307 -24.46 9.84 27.96
CA LYS A 307 -24.69 10.33 29.33
C LYS A 307 -25.22 11.78 29.37
N GLY A 308 -26.19 12.09 28.50
CA GLY A 308 -26.82 13.42 28.44
C GLY A 308 -25.92 14.52 27.87
N LYS A 309 -24.89 14.16 27.11
CA LYS A 309 -23.98 15.11 26.44
C LYS A 309 -23.80 14.74 24.99
N ASP A 310 -23.82 15.75 24.13
CA ASP A 310 -23.42 15.63 22.73
C ASP A 310 -21.98 15.11 22.66
N SER A 311 -21.78 14.05 21.89
CA SER A 311 -20.50 13.36 21.71
C SER A 311 -20.42 12.81 20.28
N ASN A 312 -19.23 12.34 19.91
CA ASN A 312 -19.00 11.66 18.65
C ASN A 312 -18.38 10.29 18.92
N ILE A 313 -18.82 9.27 18.18
CA ILE A 313 -18.11 7.97 18.12
C ILE A 313 -17.33 7.92 16.81
N THR A 314 -16.09 7.43 16.86
CA THR A 314 -15.25 7.26 15.68
C THR A 314 -15.55 5.92 15.02
N LEU A 315 -15.93 5.95 13.74
CA LEU A 315 -16.17 4.77 12.90
C LEU A 315 -14.90 4.30 12.21
N SER A 316 -14.07 5.25 11.80
CA SER A 316 -12.77 5.03 11.17
C SER A 316 -11.86 6.19 11.54
N ASN A 317 -10.59 5.91 11.84
CA ASN A 317 -9.61 6.94 12.09
C ASN A 317 -8.67 7.09 10.89
N ILE A 318 -7.98 8.23 10.80
CA ILE A 318 -6.94 8.43 9.78
C ILE A 318 -5.74 7.52 10.04
N GLY A 319 -5.14 7.00 8.97
CA GLY A 319 -3.94 6.15 9.03
C GLY A 319 -4.21 4.68 9.36
N ASP A 320 -5.47 4.26 9.54
CA ASP A 320 -5.82 2.85 9.62
C ASP A 320 -5.67 2.19 8.25
N TYR A 321 -5.48 0.87 8.19
CA TYR A 321 -5.57 0.14 6.92
C TYR A 321 -7.03 0.10 6.47
N TRP A 322 -7.35 0.69 5.32
CA TRP A 322 -8.76 0.89 4.93
C TRP A 322 -9.56 -0.41 4.86
N TYR A 323 -8.92 -1.51 4.45
CA TYR A 323 -9.54 -2.83 4.32
C TYR A 323 -9.79 -3.53 5.67
N ASP A 324 -9.08 -3.13 6.73
CA ASP A 324 -9.32 -3.59 8.10
C ASP A 324 -10.18 -2.58 8.90
N ALA A 325 -10.38 -1.36 8.36
CA ALA A 325 -11.14 -0.28 8.98
C ALA A 325 -12.65 -0.55 8.89
N THR A 326 -13.13 -1.40 9.78
CA THR A 326 -14.55 -1.71 9.97
C THR A 326 -14.97 -1.35 11.39
N SER A 327 -16.23 -0.94 11.57
CA SER A 327 -16.78 -0.71 12.90
C SER A 327 -18.24 -1.10 12.94
N LYS A 328 -18.66 -1.62 14.08
CA LYS A 328 -20.03 -2.06 14.31
C LYS A 328 -20.48 -1.60 15.69
N MET A 329 -21.59 -0.89 15.77
CA MET A 329 -22.13 -0.39 17.03
C MET A 329 -23.65 -0.45 17.07
N GLU A 330 -24.19 -0.42 18.29
CA GLU A 330 -25.62 -0.27 18.52
C GLU A 330 -25.91 1.08 19.19
N CYS A 331 -26.94 1.77 18.73
CA CYS A 331 -27.41 3.04 19.27
C CYS A 331 -28.91 2.95 19.59
N ILE A 332 -29.37 3.75 20.55
CA ILE A 332 -30.81 3.95 20.78
C ILE A 332 -31.22 5.24 20.08
N MET A 333 -32.26 5.17 19.27
CA MET A 333 -32.78 6.29 18.52
C MET A 333 -33.82 7.03 19.36
N GLU A 334 -33.58 8.32 19.64
CA GLU A 334 -34.55 9.15 20.35
C GLU A 334 -35.81 9.32 19.50
N LYS A 335 -35.70 9.65 18.21
CA LYS A 335 -36.82 9.74 17.25
C LYS A 335 -36.37 9.33 15.84
N PRO A 336 -37.21 8.63 15.05
CA PRO A 336 -36.93 8.29 13.65
C PRO A 336 -36.82 9.55 12.81
N THR A 337 -35.58 10.03 12.62
CA THR A 337 -35.32 11.28 11.91
C THR A 337 -34.15 11.12 10.97
N LYS A 338 -32.92 11.11 11.49
CA LYS A 338 -31.69 11.07 10.70
C LYS A 338 -30.50 10.67 11.56
N ALA A 339 -29.55 9.95 10.97
CA ALA A 339 -28.20 9.80 11.51
C ALA A 339 -27.28 10.86 10.88
N VAL A 340 -26.41 11.50 11.69
CA VAL A 340 -25.51 12.56 11.24
C VAL A 340 -24.06 12.08 11.37
N PHE A 341 -23.31 12.23 10.28
CA PHE A 341 -21.92 11.80 10.18
C PHE A 341 -21.03 12.98 9.77
N GLU A 342 -19.82 12.99 10.30
CA GLU A 342 -18.78 13.99 10.00
C GLU A 342 -17.56 13.29 9.40
N ILE A 343 -17.03 13.87 8.33
CA ILE A 343 -15.79 13.47 7.66
C ILE A 343 -14.77 14.56 7.94
N GLN A 344 -13.69 14.21 8.63
CA GLN A 344 -12.62 15.13 9.00
C GLN A 344 -11.35 14.79 8.20
N ASP A 345 -10.95 15.70 7.32
CA ASP A 345 -9.68 15.62 6.59
C ASP A 345 -8.64 16.50 7.30
N LEU A 346 -7.73 15.83 8.03
CA LEU A 346 -6.69 16.52 8.78
C LEU A 346 -5.65 17.20 7.87
N ILE A 347 -5.46 16.68 6.65
CA ILE A 347 -4.44 17.14 5.70
C ILE A 347 -4.92 18.38 4.96
N ASN A 348 -6.16 18.37 4.47
CA ASN A 348 -6.76 19.50 3.75
C ASN A 348 -7.48 20.51 4.66
N HIS A 349 -7.59 20.21 5.96
CA HIS A 349 -8.28 21.05 6.94
C HIS A 349 -9.76 21.29 6.59
N SER A 350 -10.42 20.29 6.00
CA SER A 350 -11.86 20.31 5.72
C SER A 350 -12.62 19.40 6.66
N ASN A 351 -13.82 19.82 7.02
CA ASN A 351 -14.80 19.02 7.72
C ASN A 351 -16.11 19.05 6.93
N ASP A 352 -16.55 17.89 6.47
CA ASP A 352 -17.81 17.73 5.76
C ASP A 352 -18.81 16.97 6.62
N THR A 353 -20.10 17.23 6.43
CA THR A 353 -21.17 16.55 7.18
C THR A 353 -22.19 16.02 6.21
N PHE A 354 -22.62 14.77 6.41
CA PHE A 354 -23.72 14.16 5.66
C PHE A 354 -24.71 13.49 6.60
N LYS A 355 -25.91 13.21 6.07
CA LYS A 355 -27.02 12.65 6.85
C LYS A 355 -27.62 11.45 6.12
N ILE A 356 -27.98 10.43 6.89
CA ILE A 356 -28.77 9.30 6.41
C ILE A 356 -30.19 9.47 6.97
N ASP A 357 -31.17 9.48 6.08
CA ASP A 357 -32.58 9.60 6.43
C ASP A 357 -33.10 8.27 6.98
N LEU A 358 -33.77 8.32 8.12
CA LEU A 358 -34.33 7.14 8.81
C LEU A 358 -35.85 7.24 8.97
N ARG A 359 -36.51 8.15 8.26
CA ARG A 359 -37.97 8.36 8.37
C ARG A 359 -38.80 7.18 7.87
N ASP A 360 -38.22 6.31 7.04
CA ASP A 360 -38.90 5.10 6.57
C ASP A 360 -38.95 4.00 7.65
N PHE A 361 -38.17 4.11 8.74
CA PHE A 361 -38.26 3.16 9.86
C PHE A 361 -39.62 3.25 10.56
N PRO A 362 -40.08 2.16 11.22
CA PRO A 362 -41.39 2.15 11.88
C PRO A 362 -41.52 3.30 12.87
N GLU A 363 -42.66 3.99 12.84
CA GLU A 363 -43.01 4.96 13.85
C GLU A 363 -43.23 4.25 15.19
N ARG A 364 -42.38 4.57 16.17
CA ARG A 364 -42.47 4.08 17.55
C ARG A 364 -42.27 5.25 18.51
N GLU A 365 -42.62 5.00 19.78
CA GLU A 365 -42.36 5.96 20.85
C GLU A 365 -40.87 6.29 20.96
N PRO A 366 -40.51 7.49 21.44
CA PRO A 366 -39.12 7.86 21.59
C PRO A 366 -38.30 6.85 22.41
N ASN A 367 -37.05 6.62 22.01
CA ASN A 367 -36.11 5.69 22.69
C ASN A 367 -36.53 4.21 22.66
N THR A 368 -37.43 3.81 21.76
CA THR A 368 -37.89 2.42 21.63
C THR A 368 -37.42 1.73 20.34
N THR A 369 -36.42 2.32 19.69
CA THR A 369 -35.78 1.73 18.51
C THR A 369 -34.28 1.68 18.73
N ARG A 370 -33.74 0.47 18.84
CA ARG A 370 -32.30 0.21 18.78
C ARG A 370 -31.92 0.00 17.33
N ILE A 371 -30.84 0.65 16.92
CA ILE A 371 -30.27 0.51 15.58
C ILE A 371 -28.89 -0.09 15.66
N GLU A 372 -28.53 -0.90 14.68
CA GLU A 372 -27.16 -1.30 14.41
C GLU A 372 -26.60 -0.39 13.32
N VAL A 373 -25.41 0.16 13.53
CA VAL A 373 -24.65 0.92 12.53
C VAL A 373 -23.41 0.12 12.20
N ASP A 374 -23.32 -0.35 10.96
CA ASP A 374 -22.19 -1.07 10.39
C ASP A 374 -21.48 -0.16 9.38
N PHE A 375 -20.16 -0.05 9.53
CA PHE A 375 -19.29 0.77 8.70
C PHE A 375 -18.17 -0.09 8.13
N ARG A 376 -17.90 0.07 6.84
CA ARG A 376 -16.74 -0.51 6.16
C ARG A 376 -16.33 0.30 4.94
N TYR A 377 -15.05 0.25 4.59
CA TYR A 377 -14.62 0.67 3.26
C TYR A 377 -14.91 -0.41 2.23
N VAL A 378 -15.43 -0.01 1.07
CA VAL A 378 -15.60 -0.87 -0.11
C VAL A 378 -14.45 -0.70 -1.09
N GLU A 379 -13.88 0.51 -1.15
CA GLU A 379 -12.66 0.85 -1.87
C GLU A 379 -11.86 1.87 -1.03
N GLU A 380 -10.62 2.16 -1.39
CA GLU A 380 -9.77 3.08 -0.63
C GLU A 380 -10.40 4.45 -0.36
N ASN A 381 -11.11 5.01 -1.35
CA ASN A 381 -11.79 6.31 -1.23
C ASN A 381 -13.32 6.18 -1.17
N LYS A 382 -13.85 4.99 -0.91
CA LYS A 382 -15.31 4.76 -0.88
C LYS A 382 -15.68 3.89 0.30
N PHE A 383 -16.59 4.37 1.13
CA PHE A 383 -17.10 3.61 2.27
C PHE A 383 -18.61 3.47 2.23
N GLU A 384 -19.10 2.48 2.95
CA GLU A 384 -20.50 2.12 3.08
C GLU A 384 -20.88 2.18 4.56
N ILE A 385 -22.04 2.78 4.83
CA ILE A 385 -22.69 2.73 6.14
C ILE A 385 -24.04 2.05 5.97
N THR A 386 -24.26 1.01 6.75
CA THR A 386 -25.53 0.28 6.82
C THR A 386 -26.15 0.47 8.20
N ILE A 387 -27.37 1.00 8.24
CA ILE A 387 -28.14 1.18 9.47
C ILE A 387 -29.32 0.21 9.44
N LYS A 388 -29.44 -0.62 10.47
CA LYS A 388 -30.49 -1.65 10.59
C LYS A 388 -31.33 -1.45 11.85
N ASP A 389 -32.65 -1.50 11.74
CA ASP A 389 -33.55 -1.55 12.89
C ASP A 389 -33.48 -2.92 13.58
N LEU A 390 -33.12 -2.92 14.86
CA LEU A 390 -33.07 -4.10 15.72
C LEU A 390 -34.28 -4.19 16.68
N GLY A 391 -35.22 -3.26 16.61
CA GLY A 391 -36.31 -3.16 17.58
C GLY A 391 -35.80 -2.77 18.97
N PHE A 392 -36.47 -3.24 20.02
CA PHE A 392 -36.07 -3.03 21.41
C PHE A 392 -36.42 -4.27 22.26
N GLY A 393 -35.89 -5.41 21.83
CA GLY A 393 -36.22 -6.72 22.41
C GLY A 393 -37.69 -7.08 22.20
N ASP A 394 -38.27 -7.81 23.15
CA ASP A 394 -39.67 -8.28 23.06
C ASP A 394 -40.70 -7.15 23.18
N PHE A 395 -40.29 -5.96 23.64
CA PHE A 395 -41.17 -4.80 23.76
C PHE A 395 -41.52 -4.20 22.39
N PHE A 396 -40.56 -4.23 21.47
CA PHE A 396 -40.71 -3.70 20.12
C PHE A 396 -39.92 -4.58 19.17
N GLU A 397 -40.62 -5.40 18.38
CA GLU A 397 -39.96 -6.32 17.47
C GLU A 397 -39.17 -5.57 16.39
N SER A 398 -38.02 -6.14 16.03
CA SER A 398 -37.20 -5.67 14.90
C SER A 398 -38.01 -5.70 13.61
N SER A 399 -38.11 -4.57 12.89
CA SER A 399 -38.66 -4.60 11.53
C SER A 399 -37.70 -5.21 10.51
N GLY A 400 -36.40 -5.29 10.85
CA GLY A 400 -35.35 -5.72 9.93
C GLY A 400 -35.07 -4.72 8.80
N MET A 401 -35.74 -3.55 8.80
CA MET A 401 -35.51 -2.50 7.82
C MET A 401 -34.06 -2.05 7.88
N THR A 402 -33.48 -1.85 6.71
CA THR A 402 -32.07 -1.51 6.55
C THR A 402 -31.95 -0.36 5.55
N VAL A 403 -31.16 0.66 5.89
CA VAL A 403 -30.78 1.74 4.97
C VAL A 403 -29.28 1.67 4.77
N THR A 404 -28.84 1.61 3.52
CA THR A 404 -27.43 1.60 3.14
C THR A 404 -27.09 2.88 2.39
N ARG A 405 -25.96 3.50 2.74
CA ARG A 405 -25.43 4.67 2.06
C ARG A 405 -23.95 4.47 1.73
N GLU A 406 -23.64 4.56 0.45
CA GLU A 406 -22.26 4.68 -0.02
C GLU A 406 -21.85 6.16 -0.11
N VAL A 407 -20.60 6.45 0.26
CA VAL A 407 -20.00 7.77 0.20
C VAL A 407 -18.61 7.65 -0.41
N THR A 408 -18.36 8.46 -1.44
CA THR A 408 -17.04 8.59 -2.08
C THR A 408 -16.35 9.85 -1.56
N LEU A 409 -15.13 9.68 -1.06
CA LEU A 409 -14.23 10.76 -0.66
C LEU A 409 -13.69 11.47 -1.91
N GLN A 410 -13.59 12.80 -1.85
CA GLN A 410 -13.06 13.63 -2.94
C GLN A 410 -11.54 13.83 -2.84
#